data_AF-E9I7W3-F1
#
_entry.id   AF-E9I7W3-F1
#
_cell.length_a   1.000
_cell.length_b   1.000
_cell.length_c   1.000
_cell.angle_alpha   90.00
_cell.angle_beta   90.00
_cell.angle_gamma   90.00
#
_symmetry.space_group_name_H-M   'P 1'
#
loop_
_entity.id
_entity.type
_entity.pdbx_description
1 polymer ?
#
loop_
_entity_poly.entity_id
_entity_poly.type
_entity_poly.pdbx_seq_one_letter_code
_entity_poly.pdbx_strand_id
1 'polypeptide(L)'
;MAVLAASLTLVVHAAALGHLPMLRLRLLGWLGAISYPLYLLHENIGWVLMNQLLARGMPIDVVVALALLFSLALAHLITQWVERPAMAAIRRRWAQRQQGHTASPRSV
;
A
#
# COMPACT_ATOMS: atom_id res chain seq x y z
N MET A 1 2.93 28.03 9.81
CA MET A 1 2.26 26.79 10.26
C MET A 1 0.77 26.77 9.90
N ALA A 2 -0.03 27.76 10.31
CA ALA A 2 -1.48 27.80 10.03
C ALA A 2 -1.83 27.76 8.53
N VAL A 3 -1.08 28.48 7.67
CA VAL A 3 -1.30 28.50 6.21
C VAL A 3 -1.07 27.12 5.57
N LEU A 4 -0.03 26.40 6.00
CA LEU A 4 0.25 25.03 5.55
C LEU A 4 -0.83 24.04 6.01
N ALA A 5 -1.29 24.17 7.25
CA ALA A 5 -2.36 23.32 7.77
C ALA A 5 -3.68 23.58 7.03
N ALA A 6 -4.01 24.85 6.78
CA ALA A 6 -5.21 25.24 6.05
C ALA A 6 -5.17 24.77 4.59
N SER A 7 -4.03 24.93 3.89
CA SER A 7 -3.87 24.47 2.51
C SER A 7 -3.96 22.96 2.40
N LEU A 8 -3.30 22.21 3.29
CA LEU A 8 -3.38 20.75 3.33
C LEU A 8 -4.82 20.28 3.57
N THR A 9 -5.52 20.89 4.54
CA THR A 9 -6.89 20.55 4.88
C THR A 9 -7.83 20.78 3.70
N LEU A 10 -7.69 21.92 3.01
CA LEU A 10 -8.51 22.25 1.84
C LEU A 10 -8.29 21.25 0.70
N VAL A 11 -7.04 20.86 0.45
CA VAL A 11 -6.68 19.87 -0.59
C VAL A 11 -7.24 18.49 -0.26
N VAL A 12 -7.10 18.02 0.99
CA VAL A 12 -7.66 16.74 1.44
C VAL A 12 -9.18 16.75 1.38
N HIS A 13 -9.82 17.87 1.74
CA HIS A 13 -11.27 18.02 1.67
C HIS A 13 -11.77 18.00 0.22
N ALA A 14 -11.09 18.69 -0.70
CA ALA A 14 -11.38 18.66 -2.13
C ALA A 14 -11.16 17.25 -2.73
N ALA A 15 -10.15 16.52 -2.26
CA ALA A 15 -9.92 15.12 -2.61
C ALA A 15 -11.06 14.21 -2.13
N ALA A 16 -11.51 14.39 -0.89
CA ALA A 16 -12.59 13.60 -0.28
C ALA A 16 -13.94 13.83 -0.98
N LEU A 17 -14.19 15.04 -1.46
CA LEU A 17 -15.38 15.41 -2.22
C LEU A 17 -15.32 14.97 -3.70
N GLY A 18 -14.20 14.38 -4.15
CA GLY A 18 -14.06 13.86 -5.51
C GLY A 18 -13.82 14.92 -6.59
N HIS A 19 -13.55 16.18 -6.21
CA HIS A 19 -13.27 17.28 -7.14
C HIS A 19 -11.88 17.21 -7.80
N LEU A 20 -11.07 16.20 -7.46
CA LEU A 20 -9.78 15.95 -8.07
C LEU A 20 -9.86 14.77 -9.04
N PRO A 21 -10.28 14.98 -10.30
CA PRO A 21 -10.41 13.91 -11.30
C PRO A 21 -9.08 13.19 -11.56
N MET A 22 -7.95 13.84 -11.30
CA MET A 22 -6.61 13.26 -11.37
C MET A 22 -6.39 12.15 -10.32
N LEU A 23 -7.04 12.23 -9.16
CA LEU A 23 -6.98 11.17 -8.14
C LEU A 23 -7.82 9.95 -8.51
N ARG A 24 -8.73 10.06 -9.48
CA ARG A 24 -9.49 8.92 -10.03
C ARG A 24 -8.71 8.13 -11.07
N LEU A 25 -7.48 8.52 -11.40
CA LEU A 25 -6.63 7.74 -12.30
C LEU A 25 -6.40 6.36 -11.70
N ARG A 26 -6.79 5.31 -12.44
CA ARG A 26 -6.64 3.91 -12.03
C ARG A 26 -5.19 3.57 -11.66
N LEU A 27 -4.24 4.22 -12.32
CA LEU A 27 -2.81 4.09 -12.02
C LEU A 27 -2.45 4.65 -10.65
N LEU A 28 -2.96 5.83 -10.27
CA LEU A 28 -2.64 6.43 -8.97
C LEU A 28 -3.27 5.65 -7.82
N GLY A 29 -4.50 5.15 -8.00
CA GLY A 29 -5.14 4.24 -7.05
C GLY A 29 -4.37 2.91 -6.92
N TRP A 30 -3.85 2.38 -8.03
CA TRP A 30 -2.99 1.19 -8.01
C TRP A 30 -1.66 1.44 -7.29
N LEU A 31 -1.00 2.56 -7.59
CA LEU A 31 0.24 2.98 -6.92
C LEU A 31 0.03 3.16 -5.40
N GLY A 32 -1.09 3.79 -5.02
CA GLY A 32 -1.49 3.92 -3.62
C GLY A 32 -1.72 2.56 -2.96
N ALA A 33 -2.34 1.61 -3.65
CA ALA A 33 -2.61 0.28 -3.10
C ALA A 33 -1.34 -0.55 -2.88
N ILE A 34 -0.31 -0.40 -3.72
CA ILE A 34 0.97 -1.11 -3.56
C ILE A 34 2.00 -0.32 -2.74
N SER A 35 1.70 0.92 -2.37
CA SER A 35 2.65 1.84 -1.71
C SER A 35 3.21 1.28 -0.41
N TYR A 36 2.37 0.62 0.39
CA TYR A 36 2.77 0.05 1.67
C TYR A 36 3.77 -1.12 1.50
N PRO A 37 3.47 -2.17 0.71
CA PRO A 37 4.47 -3.20 0.43
C PRO A 37 5.70 -2.67 -0.31
N LEU A 38 5.53 -1.72 -1.23
CA LEU A 38 6.64 -1.12 -1.96
C LEU A 38 7.63 -0.44 -1.02
N TYR A 39 7.14 0.35 -0.06
CA TYR A 39 7.97 1.01 0.95
C TYR A 39 8.79 0.02 1.78
N LEU A 40 8.19 -1.10 2.19
CA LEU A 40 8.88 -2.12 3.00
C LEU A 40 9.95 -2.89 2.22
N LEU A 41 9.72 -3.14 0.93
CA LEU A 41 10.56 -4.00 0.11
C LEU A 41 11.65 -3.24 -0.63
N HIS A 42 11.37 -2.02 -1.09
CA HIS A 42 12.29 -1.24 -1.91
C HIS A 42 13.64 -1.04 -1.22
N GLU A 43 13.66 -0.57 0.02
CA GLU A 43 14.92 -0.26 0.70
C GLU A 43 15.69 -1.55 1.04
N ASN A 44 15.03 -2.47 1.74
CA ASN A 44 15.69 -3.67 2.25
C ASN A 44 16.12 -4.64 1.14
N ILE A 45 15.19 -5.00 0.25
CA ILE A 45 15.44 -5.99 -0.80
C ILE A 45 16.13 -5.35 -2.00
N GLY A 46 15.78 -4.10 -2.32
CA GLY A 46 16.43 -3.36 -3.40
C GLY A 46 17.92 -3.20 -3.12
N TRP A 47 18.33 -2.86 -1.90
CA TRP A 47 19.75 -2.75 -1.57
C TRP A 47 20.52 -4.08 -1.75
N VAL A 48 19.96 -5.19 -1.28
CA VAL A 48 20.56 -6.53 -1.45
C VAL A 48 20.65 -6.92 -2.93
N LEU A 49 19.62 -6.61 -3.73
CA LEU A 49 19.62 -6.88 -5.16
C LEU A 49 20.66 -6.02 -5.89
N MET A 50 20.70 -4.72 -5.58
CA MET A 50 21.64 -3.77 -6.19
C MET A 50 23.09 -4.15 -5.90
N ASN A 51 23.42 -4.49 -4.65
CA ASN A 51 24.76 -4.93 -4.28
C ASN A 51 25.20 -6.19 -5.05
N GLN A 52 24.30 -7.16 -5.22
CA GLN A 52 24.60 -8.37 -5.97
C GLN A 52 24.79 -8.11 -7.47
N LEU A 53 23.99 -7.21 -8.05
CA LEU A 53 24.10 -6.87 -9.48
C LEU A 53 25.35 -6.02 -9.76
N LEU A 54 25.67 -5.06 -8.89
CA LEU A 54 26.89 -4.25 -8.97
C LEU A 54 28.15 -5.12 -8.78
N ALA A 55 28.13 -6.07 -7.85
CA ALA A 55 29.24 -7.02 -7.66
C ALA A 55 29.50 -7.90 -8.89
N ARG A 56 28.52 -8.07 -9.78
CA ARG A 56 28.66 -8.75 -11.07
C ARG A 56 29.17 -7.83 -12.19
N GLY A 57 29.52 -6.59 -11.87
CA GLY A 57 30.04 -5.62 -12.84
C GLY A 57 28.97 -4.99 -13.73
N MET A 58 27.69 -5.09 -13.36
CA MET A 58 26.60 -4.49 -14.15
C MET A 58 26.61 -2.95 -14.04
N PRO A 59 26.34 -2.21 -15.13
CA PRO A 59 26.23 -0.75 -15.08
C PRO A 59 25.10 -0.29 -14.15
N ILE A 60 25.33 0.83 -13.46
CA ILE A 60 24.45 1.35 -12.41
C ILE A 60 23.03 1.66 -12.90
N ASP A 61 22.89 2.17 -14.12
CA ASP A 61 21.58 2.52 -14.69
C ASP A 61 20.69 1.28 -14.85
N VAL A 62 21.29 0.16 -15.29
CA VAL A 62 20.59 -1.12 -15.45
C VAL A 62 20.25 -1.72 -14.09
N VAL A 63 21.17 -1.62 -13.13
CA VAL A 63 20.96 -2.09 -11.75
C VAL A 63 19.77 -1.37 -11.11
N VAL A 64 19.72 -0.04 -11.20
CA VAL A 64 18.64 0.77 -10.64
C VAL A 64 17.31 0.44 -11.31
N ALA A 65 17.29 0.34 -12.65
CA ALA A 65 16.08 -0.04 -13.38
C ALA A 65 15.56 -1.43 -12.97
N LEU A 66 16.46 -2.41 -12.84
CA LEU A 66 16.11 -3.76 -12.38
C LEU A 66 15.60 -3.77 -10.94
N ALA A 67 16.26 -3.05 -10.04
CA ALA A 67 15.84 -2.96 -8.65
C ALA A 67 14.45 -2.33 -8.53
N LEU A 68 14.18 -1.24 -9.24
CA LEU A 68 12.89 -0.58 -9.26
C LEU A 68 11.79 -1.52 -9.80
N LEU A 69 12.02 -2.15 -10.95
CA LEU A 69 11.05 -3.07 -11.57
C LEU A 69 10.78 -4.27 -10.67
N PHE A 70 11.84 -4.82 -10.05
CA PHE A 70 11.72 -5.94 -9.12
C PHE A 70 10.92 -5.56 -7.88
N SER A 71 11.21 -4.42 -7.26
CA SER A 71 10.47 -3.92 -6.09
C SER A 71 9.00 -3.66 -6.42
N LEU A 72 8.69 -3.07 -7.58
CA LEU A 72 7.31 -2.86 -8.03
C LEU A 72 6.56 -4.18 -8.26
N ALA A 73 7.19 -5.14 -8.96
CA ALA A 73 6.60 -6.44 -9.21
C ALA A 73 6.33 -7.21 -7.91
N LEU A 74 7.31 -7.21 -7.00
CA LEU A 74 7.19 -7.88 -5.71
C LEU A 74 6.13 -7.23 -4.82
N ALA A 75 6.10 -5.90 -4.75
CA ALA A 75 5.07 -5.17 -4.02
C ALA A 75 3.68 -5.51 -4.55
N HIS A 76 3.50 -5.55 -5.88
CA HIS A 76 2.24 -5.91 -6.51
C HIS A 76 1.78 -7.34 -6.14
N LEU A 77 2.69 -8.30 -6.19
CA LEU A 77 2.41 -9.69 -5.82
C LEU A 77 2.01 -9.81 -4.35
N ILE A 78 2.74 -9.16 -3.43
CA ILE A 78 2.42 -9.16 -2.00
C ILE A 78 1.05 -8.53 -1.74
N THR A 79 0.75 -7.37 -2.35
CA THR A 79 -0.56 -6.73 -2.20
C THR A 79 -1.69 -7.67 -2.62
N GLN A 80 -1.53 -8.38 -3.74
CA GLN A 80 -2.58 -9.25 -4.25
C GLN A 80 -2.71 -10.57 -3.47
N TRP A 81 -1.60 -11.21 -3.12
CA TRP A 81 -1.57 -12.59 -2.63
C TRP A 81 -1.49 -12.69 -1.10
N VAL A 82 -1.06 -11.63 -0.42
CA VAL A 82 -0.91 -11.62 1.03
C VAL A 82 -1.86 -10.61 1.65
N GLU A 83 -1.74 -9.35 1.27
CA GLU A 83 -2.43 -8.25 1.96
C GLU A 83 -3.95 -8.33 1.80
N ARG A 84 -4.44 -8.40 0.56
CA ARG A 84 -5.88 -8.52 0.27
C ARG A 84 -6.55 -9.75 0.91
N PRO A 85 -6.01 -10.98 0.77
CA PRO A 85 -6.62 -12.15 1.40
C PRO A 85 -6.50 -12.12 2.92
N ALA A 86 -5.37 -11.65 3.49
CA ALA A 86 -5.22 -11.51 4.93
C ALA A 86 -6.26 -10.53 5.51
N MET A 87 -6.43 -9.36 4.90
CA MET A 87 -7.45 -8.40 5.31
C MET A 87 -8.86 -8.99 5.22
N ALA A 88 -9.17 -9.75 4.17
CA ALA A 88 -10.47 -10.42 4.03
C ALA A 88 -10.68 -11.47 5.13
N ALA A 89 -9.66 -12.29 5.43
CA ALA A 89 -9.71 -13.30 6.48
C ALA A 89 -9.88 -12.68 7.87
N ILE A 90 -9.17 -11.59 8.15
CA ILE A 90 -9.30 -10.82 9.39
C ILE A 90 -10.74 -10.29 9.50
N ARG A 91 -11.22 -9.53 8.51
CA ARG A 91 -12.60 -8.99 8.52
C ARG A 91 -13.66 -10.06 8.77
N ARG A 92 -13.54 -11.23 8.14
CA ARG A 92 -14.45 -12.37 8.37
C ARG A 92 -14.44 -12.85 9.82
N ARG A 93 -13.25 -13.03 10.42
CA ARG A 93 -13.13 -13.45 11.83
C ARG A 93 -13.68 -12.41 12.82
N TRP A 94 -13.47 -11.12 12.55
CA TRP A 94 -14.02 -10.06 13.39
C TRP A 94 -15.55 -9.97 13.32
N ALA A 95 -16.13 -10.12 12.11
CA ALA A 95 -17.58 -10.14 11.94
C ALA A 95 -18.24 -11.31 12.70
N GLN A 96 -17.63 -12.50 12.68
CA GLN A 96 -18.10 -13.67 13.43
C GLN A 96 -18.06 -13.45 14.95
N ARG A 97 -17.03 -12.74 15.46
CA ARG A 97 -16.91 -12.44 16.90
C ARG A 97 -17.93 -11.42 17.40
N GLN A 98 -18.32 -10.45 16.58
CA GLN A 98 -19.33 -9.43 16.96
C GLN A 98 -20.75 -10.02 17.04
N GLN A 99 -21.07 -11.03 16.23
CA GLN A 99 -22.36 -11.73 16.30
C GLN A 99 -22.51 -12.56 17.58
N GLY A 100 -21.41 -13.08 18.14
CA GLY A 100 -21.43 -13.79 19.42
C GLY A 100 -21.64 -12.90 20.66
N HIS A 101 -21.38 -11.58 20.55
CA HIS A 101 -21.53 -10.62 21.66
C HIS A 101 -22.91 -9.95 21.73
N THR A 102 -23.74 -10.08 20.68
CA THR A 102 -25.11 -9.51 20.63
C THR A 102 -26.20 -10.52 21.00
N ALA A 103 -25.86 -11.79 21.18
CA ALA A 103 -26.76 -12.86 21.61
C ALA A 103 -26.80 -13.02 23.16
N SER A 104 -26.79 -11.92 23.91
CA SER A 104 -27.15 -11.97 25.34
C SER A 104 -28.68 -11.96 25.45
N PRO A 105 -29.32 -13.03 25.96
CA PRO A 105 -30.77 -13.09 26.09
C PRO A 105 -31.22 -12.02 27.09
N ARG A 106 -32.03 -11.06 26.63
CA ARG A 106 -32.87 -10.27 27.53
C ARG A 106 -33.87 -11.23 28.17
N SER A 107 -33.56 -11.69 29.38
CA SER A 107 -34.52 -12.35 30.27
C SER A 107 -35.54 -11.31 30.74
N VAL A 108 -36.74 -11.39 30.18
CA VAL A 108 -37.99 -10.82 30.73
C VAL A 108 -38.58 -11.86 31.67
#